data_AF-A0A822E6V1-F1
#
_entry.id   AF-A0A822E6V1-F1
#
_cell.length_a   1.000
_cell.length_b   1.000
_cell.length_c   1.000
_cell.angle_alpha   90.00
_cell.angle_beta   90.00
_cell.angle_gamma   90.00
#
_symmetry.space_group_name_H-M   'P 1'
#
loop_
_entity.id
_entity.type
_entity.pdbx_description
1 polymer ?
#
loop_
_entity_poly.entity_id
_entity_poly.type
_entity_poly.pdbx_seq_one_letter_code
_entity_poly.pdbx_strand_id
1 'polypeptide(L)'
;MRARLYLNGNGSARRTHMSLFFVLMRGPYDTILKFPFNYTVAFCLYDQTPQQRHIIDFFQPDTRSSSFQRPRSEMNIAIGIPKFFPLMMMQQEGNPYVRDDTMFIKVIVDFGNMRKSSLIYALSLNPGLPEHIQQ
;
A
#
# COMPACT_ATOMS: atom_id res chain seq x y z
N MET A 1 6.59 8.86 1.04
CA MET A 1 5.67 7.94 0.32
C MET A 1 4.25 8.21 0.79
N ARG A 2 3.22 7.93 -0.01
CA ARG A 2 1.82 8.00 0.43
C ARG A 2 0.95 6.95 -0.26
N ALA A 3 -0.23 6.71 0.29
CA ALA A 3 -1.31 6.00 -0.38
C ALA A 3 -2.29 6.98 -1.05
N ARG A 4 -2.98 6.53 -2.10
CA ARG A 4 -4.10 7.22 -2.72
C ARG A 4 -5.24 6.23 -2.92
N LEU A 5 -6.38 6.55 -2.32
CA LEU A 5 -7.59 5.72 -2.36
C LEU A 5 -8.64 6.37 -3.25
N TYR A 6 -9.31 5.56 -4.06
CA TYR A 6 -10.51 5.94 -4.80
C TYR A 6 -11.66 5.04 -4.35
N LEU A 7 -12.51 5.55 -3.45
CA LEU A 7 -13.63 4.80 -2.87
C LEU A 7 -14.62 4.30 -3.93
N ASN A 8 -14.83 5.06 -5.01
CA ASN A 8 -15.72 4.65 -6.13
C ASN A 8 -14.93 4.16 -7.37
N GLY A 9 -13.69 3.74 -7.16
CA GLY A 9 -12.80 3.22 -8.19
C GLY A 9 -12.19 4.26 -9.14
N ASN A 10 -11.16 3.83 -9.87
CA ASN A 10 -10.45 4.62 -10.88
C ASN A 10 -10.32 3.86 -12.21
N GLY A 11 -10.36 4.57 -13.34
CA GLY A 11 -10.22 3.98 -14.67
C GLY A 11 -11.28 2.89 -14.95
N SER A 12 -10.83 1.71 -15.39
CA SER A 12 -11.69 0.56 -15.71
C SER A 12 -12.37 -0.07 -14.49
N ALA A 13 -11.99 0.30 -13.27
CA ALA A 13 -12.56 -0.20 -12.02
C ALA A 13 -13.64 0.73 -11.41
N ARG A 14 -13.88 1.89 -12.03
CA ARG A 14 -14.85 2.87 -11.54
C ARG A 14 -16.24 2.24 -11.36
N ARG A 15 -16.92 2.55 -10.25
CA ARG A 15 -18.24 2.02 -9.85
C ARG A 15 -18.33 0.52 -9.62
N THR A 16 -17.23 -0.23 -9.72
CA THR A 16 -17.24 -1.69 -9.50
C THR A 16 -16.33 -2.10 -8.35
N HIS A 17 -15.18 -1.44 -8.21
CA HIS A 17 -14.21 -1.73 -7.16
C HIS A 17 -13.71 -0.44 -6.53
N MET A 18 -13.29 -0.53 -5.28
CA MET A 18 -12.39 0.42 -4.66
C MET A 18 -10.99 0.23 -5.24
N SER A 19 -10.32 1.32 -5.58
CA SER A 19 -8.95 1.29 -6.14
C SER A 19 -7.96 1.89 -5.16
N LEU A 20 -6.83 1.21 -4.95
CA LEU A 20 -5.79 1.64 -4.01
C LEU A 20 -4.44 1.74 -4.72
N PHE A 21 -3.78 2.88 -4.55
CA PHE A 21 -2.51 3.19 -5.19
C PHE A 21 -1.45 3.64 -4.19
N PHE A 22 -0.22 3.30 -4.47
CA PHE A 22 1.01 3.78 -3.84
C PHE A 22 1.59 4.92 -4.67
N VAL A 23 2.15 5.90 -3.99
CA VAL A 23 2.81 7.05 -4.61
C VAL A 23 4.17 7.27 -3.96
N LEU A 24 5.20 7.18 -4.78
CA LEU A 24 6.54 7.61 -4.42
C LEU A 24 6.57 9.14 -4.43
N MET A 25 6.93 9.73 -3.29
CA MET A 25 6.97 11.18 -3.08
C MET A 25 8.43 11.62 -3.04
N ARG A 26 8.72 12.85 -3.48
CA ARG A 26 10.03 13.45 -3.28
C ARG A 26 10.33 13.56 -1.78
N GLY A 27 11.49 13.07 -1.38
CA GLY A 27 11.99 13.15 -0.03
C GLY A 27 13.17 14.12 0.09
N PRO A 28 13.39 14.73 1.28
CA PRO A 28 14.56 15.58 1.52
C PRO A 28 15.89 14.80 1.42
N TYR A 29 15.86 13.48 1.59
CA TYR A 29 17.03 12.60 1.60
C TYR A 29 17.17 11.75 0.33
N ASP A 30 16.47 12.07 -0.77
CA ASP A 30 16.52 11.31 -2.02
C ASP A 30 17.93 11.22 -2.64
N THR A 31 18.87 12.06 -2.23
CA THR A 31 20.28 12.00 -2.67
C THR A 31 21.04 10.79 -2.15
N ILE A 32 20.66 10.26 -0.99
CA ILE A 32 21.32 9.12 -0.33
C ILE A 32 20.51 7.82 -0.41
N LEU A 33 19.25 7.89 -0.88
CA LEU A 33 18.40 6.73 -1.08
C LEU A 33 18.70 6.03 -2.41
N LYS A 34 18.48 4.70 -2.45
CA LYS A 34 18.65 3.89 -3.65
C LYS A 34 17.45 4.06 -4.59
N PHE A 35 17.73 4.29 -5.87
CA PHE A 35 16.74 4.29 -6.94
C PHE A 35 17.19 3.39 -8.11
N PRO A 36 16.25 2.84 -8.91
CA PRO A 36 14.81 2.93 -8.74
C PRO A 36 14.32 2.20 -7.47
N PHE A 37 13.19 2.65 -6.93
CA PHE A 37 12.52 2.00 -5.81
C PHE A 37 12.16 0.56 -6.22
N ASN A 38 12.68 -0.42 -5.49
CA ASN A 38 12.54 -1.85 -5.82
C ASN A 38 12.22 -2.68 -4.57
N TYR A 39 11.36 -2.14 -3.70
CA TYR A 39 10.87 -2.81 -2.51
C TYR A 39 9.44 -3.27 -2.75
N THR A 40 9.13 -4.51 -2.40
CA THR A 40 7.76 -5.04 -2.52
C THR A 40 6.81 -4.21 -1.67
N VAL A 41 5.64 -3.88 -2.22
CA VAL A 41 4.61 -3.11 -1.52
C VAL A 41 3.37 -3.98 -1.39
N ALA A 42 2.90 -4.16 -0.16
CA ALA A 42 1.65 -4.83 0.14
C ALA A 42 0.61 -3.84 0.67
N PHE A 43 -0.62 -3.97 0.20
CA PHE A 43 -1.79 -3.31 0.74
C PHE A 43 -2.58 -4.29 1.58
N CYS A 44 -3.12 -3.81 2.70
CA CYS A 44 -3.95 -4.59 3.60
C CYS A 44 -5.19 -3.78 3.96
N LEU A 45 -6.38 -4.34 3.70
CA LEU A 45 -7.66 -3.86 4.22
C LEU A 45 -8.04 -4.74 5.41
N TYR A 46 -8.21 -4.11 6.57
CA TYR A 46 -8.49 -4.83 7.80
C TYR A 46 -9.94 -5.33 7.85
N ASP A 47 -10.07 -6.62 8.08
CA ASP A 47 -11.25 -7.23 8.68
C ASP A 47 -11.31 -6.80 10.17
N GLN A 48 -12.39 -6.14 10.55
CA GLN A 48 -12.67 -5.59 11.88
C GLN A 48 -13.49 -6.55 12.77
N THR A 49 -13.51 -7.83 12.42
CA THR A 49 -14.14 -8.91 13.19
C THR A 49 -13.08 -9.80 13.85
N PRO A 50 -13.45 -10.63 14.85
CA PRO A 50 -12.52 -11.58 15.46
C PRO A 50 -11.89 -12.57 14.48
N GLN A 51 -12.47 -12.74 13.29
CA GLN A 51 -11.96 -13.64 12.25
C GLN A 51 -10.68 -13.13 11.59
N GLN A 52 -10.40 -11.81 11.63
CA GLN A 52 -9.17 -11.19 11.09
C GLN A 52 -8.80 -11.62 9.66
N ARG A 53 -9.80 -11.86 8.79
CA ARG A 53 -9.60 -12.23 7.38
C ARG A 53 -9.30 -11.01 6.52
N HIS A 54 -8.17 -10.38 6.78
CA HIS A 54 -7.74 -9.18 6.06
C HIS A 54 -7.60 -9.45 4.55
N ILE A 55 -7.98 -8.48 3.72
CA ILE A 55 -7.72 -8.54 2.28
C ILE A 55 -6.34 -7.98 2.04
N ILE A 56 -5.45 -8.81 1.50
CA ILE A 56 -4.06 -8.46 1.23
C ILE A 56 -3.79 -8.66 -0.25
N ASP A 57 -3.21 -7.65 -0.89
CA ASP A 57 -2.73 -7.75 -2.25
C ASP A 57 -1.45 -6.91 -2.38
N PHE A 58 -0.50 -7.38 -3.19
CA PHE A 58 0.84 -6.80 -3.27
C PHE A 58 1.29 -6.67 -4.71
N PHE A 59 2.25 -5.77 -4.92
CA PHE A 59 2.92 -5.66 -6.19
C PHE A 59 4.43 -5.51 -6.00
N GLN A 60 5.17 -6.06 -6.96
CA GLN A 60 6.59 -5.82 -7.08
C GLN A 60 6.83 -4.66 -8.06
N PRO A 61 7.63 -3.64 -7.69
CA PRO A 61 7.93 -2.53 -8.59
C PRO A 61 8.59 -2.95 -9.90
N ASP A 62 8.05 -2.55 -11.06
CA ASP A 62 8.78 -2.61 -12.34
C ASP A 62 9.80 -1.47 -12.38
N THR A 63 11.07 -1.78 -12.19
CA THR A 63 12.18 -0.82 -12.18
C THR A 63 12.37 -0.03 -13.48
N ARG A 64 11.71 -0.41 -14.58
CA ARG A 64 11.68 0.36 -15.84
C ARG A 64 10.62 1.45 -15.85
N SER A 65 9.61 1.35 -14.98
CA SER A 65 8.53 2.33 -14.89
C SER A 65 9.03 3.65 -14.27
N SER A 66 8.55 4.77 -14.82
CA SER A 66 8.82 6.11 -14.30
C SER A 66 8.24 6.30 -12.89
N SER A 67 7.21 5.54 -12.50
CA SER A 67 6.59 5.57 -11.17
C SER A 67 7.56 5.27 -10.03
N PHE A 68 8.62 4.50 -10.30
CA PHE A 68 9.59 4.07 -9.29
C PHE A 68 10.97 4.72 -9.42
N GLN A 69 11.15 5.60 -10.41
CA GLN A 69 12.39 6.37 -10.54
C GLN A 69 12.50 7.42 -9.44
N ARG A 70 13.71 7.96 -9.27
CA ARG A 70 13.92 9.10 -8.37
C ARG A 70 12.96 10.24 -8.71
N PRO A 71 12.14 10.73 -7.75
CA PRO A 71 11.20 11.80 -8.01
C PRO A 71 11.89 13.07 -8.53
N ARG A 72 11.36 13.61 -9.63
CA ARG A 72 11.79 14.91 -10.20
C ARG A 72 10.81 16.05 -9.88
N SER A 73 9.60 15.70 -9.44
CA SER A 73 8.53 16.57 -8.95
C SER A 73 8.11 16.09 -7.56
N GLU A 74 7.14 16.75 -6.94
CA GLU A 74 6.63 16.38 -5.60
C GLU A 74 6.17 14.91 -5.51
N MET A 75 5.65 14.35 -6.60
CA MET A 75 5.15 12.99 -6.65
C MET A 75 5.36 12.36 -8.01
N ASN A 76 5.67 11.06 -8.01
CA ASN A 76 5.60 10.24 -9.21
C ASN A 76 4.15 9.86 -9.55
N ILE A 77 3.96 9.26 -10.73
CA ILE A 77 2.70 8.67 -11.15
C ILE A 77 2.32 7.54 -10.19
N ALA A 78 1.08 7.58 -9.70
CA ALA A 78 0.55 6.58 -8.77
C ALA A 78 0.48 5.18 -9.41
N ILE A 79 0.78 4.16 -8.64
CA ILE A 79 0.78 2.75 -9.07
C ILE A 79 0.15 1.87 -8.01
N GLY A 80 -0.61 0.86 -8.40
CA GLY A 80 -1.29 0.00 -7.44
C GLY A 80 -2.34 -0.84 -8.14
N ILE A 81 -3.45 -1.06 -7.45
CA ILE A 81 -4.39 -2.14 -7.76
C ILE A 81 -5.75 -1.50 -8.07
N PRO A 82 -6.10 -1.35 -9.36
CA PRO A 82 -7.37 -0.73 -9.74
C PRO A 82 -8.58 -1.49 -9.18
N LYS A 83 -8.52 -2.83 -9.17
CA LYS A 83 -9.61 -3.68 -8.68
C LYS A 83 -9.26 -4.28 -7.31
N PHE A 84 -8.92 -3.43 -6.33
CA PHE A 84 -8.44 -3.88 -5.03
C PHE A 84 -9.55 -4.53 -4.17
N PHE A 85 -10.73 -3.92 -4.09
CA PHE A 85 -11.84 -4.49 -3.31
C PHE A 85 -13.19 -4.26 -4.01
N PRO A 86 -14.04 -5.28 -4.21
CA PRO A 86 -15.33 -5.11 -4.87
C PRO A 86 -16.29 -4.24 -4.04
N LEU A 87 -16.92 -3.23 -4.66
CA LEU A 87 -17.86 -2.34 -3.95
C LEU A 87 -19.11 -3.10 -3.47
N MET A 88 -19.54 -4.11 -4.22
CA MET A 88 -20.68 -4.95 -3.82
C MET A 88 -20.45 -5.64 -2.47
N MET A 89 -19.21 -6.05 -2.15
CA MET A 89 -18.90 -6.63 -0.84
C MET A 89 -18.92 -5.59 0.28
N MET A 90 -18.56 -4.35 -0.02
CA MET A 90 -18.61 -3.24 0.95
C MET A 90 -20.04 -2.80 1.28
N GLN A 91 -20.96 -2.96 0.32
CA GLN A 91 -22.38 -2.61 0.45
C GLN A 91 -23.21 -3.68 1.18
N GLN A 92 -22.63 -4.86 1.43
CA GLN A 92 -23.32 -5.91 2.17
C GLN A 92 -23.53 -5.48 3.63
N GLU A 93 -24.73 -5.77 4.14
CA GLU A 93 -25.04 -5.59 5.54
C GLU A 93 -24.11 -6.46 6.40
N GLY A 94 -23.55 -5.87 7.46
CA GLY A 94 -22.58 -6.56 8.30
C GLY A 94 -21.23 -6.85 7.63
N ASN A 95 -20.86 -6.13 6.55
CA ASN A 95 -19.55 -6.29 5.96
C ASN A 95 -18.44 -6.10 7.02
N PRO A 96 -17.42 -6.97 7.04
CA PRO A 96 -16.43 -6.96 8.11
C PRO A 96 -15.40 -5.82 7.99
N TYR A 97 -15.34 -5.12 6.85
CA TYR A 97 -14.26 -4.19 6.51
C TYR A 97 -14.60 -2.72 6.81
N VAL A 98 -15.88 -2.37 6.90
CA VAL A 98 -16.38 -1.05 7.29
C VAL A 98 -17.32 -1.23 8.48
N ARG A 99 -16.90 -0.70 9.63
CA ARG A 99 -17.69 -0.69 10.86
C ARG A 99 -17.67 0.72 11.43
N ASP A 100 -18.79 1.17 11.98
CA ASP A 100 -18.95 2.52 12.53
C ASP A 100 -18.47 3.61 11.56
N ASP A 101 -18.89 3.48 10.29
CA ASP A 101 -18.51 4.35 9.16
C ASP A 101 -16.99 4.51 8.96
N THR A 102 -16.22 3.52 9.41
CA THR A 102 -14.76 3.59 9.45
C THR A 102 -14.14 2.36 8.81
N MET A 103 -13.06 2.57 8.04
CA MET A 103 -12.24 1.52 7.45
C MET A 103 -10.77 1.72 7.78
N PHE A 104 -10.00 0.63 7.88
CA PHE A 104 -8.56 0.69 8.13
C PHE A 104 -7.78 0.07 6.97
N ILE A 105 -6.86 0.84 6.42
CA ILE A 105 -5.95 0.41 5.35
C ILE A 105 -4.52 0.55 5.86
N LYS A 106 -3.71 -0.48 5.64
CA LYS A 106 -2.28 -0.46 5.90
C LYS A 106 -1.50 -0.71 4.62
N VAL A 107 -0.43 0.04 4.46
CA VAL A 107 0.55 -0.13 3.38
C VAL A 107 1.85 -0.58 4.02
N ILE A 108 2.38 -1.70 3.54
CA ILE A 108 3.62 -2.30 4.04
C ILE A 108 4.63 -2.23 2.90
N VAL A 109 5.84 -1.77 3.21
CA VAL A 109 6.97 -1.79 2.30
C VAL A 109 8.00 -2.75 2.86
N ASP A 110 8.32 -3.80 2.12
CA ASP A 110 9.29 -4.79 2.53
C ASP A 110 10.72 -4.32 2.20
N PHE A 111 11.46 -3.97 3.26
CA PHE A 111 12.86 -3.58 3.20
C PHE A 111 13.82 -4.74 3.48
N GLY A 112 13.36 -6.01 3.48
CA GLY A 112 14.18 -7.19 3.78
C GLY A 112 15.44 -7.31 2.91
N ASN A 113 15.38 -6.79 1.68
CA ASN A 113 16.53 -6.72 0.76
C ASN A 113 17.41 -5.46 0.93
N MET A 114 17.15 -4.62 1.95
CA MET A 114 17.94 -3.44 2.25
C MET A 114 19.20 -3.82 3.03
N ARG A 115 20.36 -3.23 2.68
CA ARG A 115 21.61 -3.50 3.41
C ARG A 115 21.43 -3.15 4.89
N LYS A 116 21.86 -4.04 5.79
CA LYS A 116 21.71 -3.87 7.25
C LYS A 116 22.31 -2.56 7.77
N SER A 117 23.35 -2.03 7.12
CA SER A 117 23.95 -0.72 7.44
C SER A 117 23.00 0.46 7.23
N SER A 118 21.93 0.31 6.45
CA SER A 118 20.90 1.33 6.22
C SER A 118 19.68 1.18 7.15
N LEU A 119 19.56 0.06 7.89
CA LEU A 119 18.43 -0.20 8.80
C LEU A 119 18.42 0.72 10.04
N ILE A 120 19.58 1.25 10.44
CA ILE A 120 19.71 2.17 11.60
C ILE A 120 18.85 3.43 11.39
N TYR A 121 18.57 3.80 10.14
CA TYR A 121 17.71 4.95 9.79
C TYR A 121 16.23 4.58 9.53
N ALA A 122 15.86 3.30 9.60
CA ALA A 122 14.53 2.78 9.26
C ALA A 122 13.72 2.29 10.48
N LEU A 123 14.28 2.35 11.68
CA LEU A 123 13.68 1.80 12.89
C LEU A 123 12.71 2.78 13.56
N SER A 124 11.46 2.74 13.10
CA SER A 124 10.27 2.97 13.93
C SER A 124 9.05 2.37 13.23
N LEU A 125 8.92 1.05 13.16
CA LEU A 125 7.79 0.39 12.49
C LEU A 125 7.09 -0.62 13.41
N ASN A 126 6.16 -0.05 14.18
CA ASN A 126 4.86 -0.54 14.65
C ASN A 126 4.64 -2.02 15.05
N PRO A 127 4.19 -2.30 16.30
CA PRO A 127 3.87 -3.63 16.85
C PRO A 127 2.54 -4.27 16.36
N GLY A 128 1.98 -3.86 15.22
CA GLY A 128 0.63 -4.22 14.77
C GLY A 128 0.53 -5.13 13.54
N LEU A 129 1.46 -6.06 13.34
CA LEU A 129 1.43 -7.03 12.23
C LEU A 129 0.88 -8.38 12.74
N PRO A 130 -0.01 -9.07 11.99
CA PRO A 130 -0.34 -10.47 12.25
C PRO A 130 0.92 -11.34 12.18
N GLU A 131 1.08 -12.28 13.13
CA GLU A 131 2.32 -13.07 13.29
C GLU A 131 2.69 -13.87 12.04
N HIS A 132 1.72 -14.35 11.27
CA HIS A 132 1.96 -15.14 10.05
C HIS A 132 2.59 -14.35 8.90
N ILE A 133 2.64 -13.01 8.99
CA ILE A 133 3.28 -12.13 7.98
C ILE A 133 4.70 -11.73 8.44
N GLN A 134 5.07 -12.01 9.69
CA GLN A 134 6.36 -11.63 10.25
C GLN A 134 7.46 -12.71 10.10
N GLN A 135 7.13 -13.88 9.53
CA GLN A 135 8.07 -14.99 9.34
C GLN A 135 8.65 -15.04 7.92
#